data_AF-A0A8T7EI79-F1
#
_entry.id   AF-A0A8T7EI79-F1
#
_cell.length_a   1.000
_cell.length_b   1.000
_cell.length_c   1.000
_cell.angle_alpha   90.00
_cell.angle_beta   90.00
_cell.angle_gamma   90.00
#
_symmetry.space_group_name_H-M   'P 1'
#
loop_
_entity.id
_entity.type
_entity.pdbx_description
1 polymer ?
#
loop_
_entity_poly.entity_id
_entity_poly.type
_entity_poly.pdbx_seq_one_letter_code
_entity_poly.pdbx_strand_id
1 'polypeptide(L)'
;MTALLLFKLLVVVLFLVMFLRRPSLSWGVGLLTVTTALLLDTILGTFNREAFLAELGFFFYFIAGAIGGGGVFWFLGVLWPHLPQSASAQMAAAPVTAVGTPAVGVQERTPMAPSANGQPETIRPEPLPVVDAAEDPEAAAYDVPALLADIQQRFGREDVLDLMFDLEIPETAVVSLNQNLHTLAYEVVAYATRNGQTAQLALAIERILTPPPPEMLPRLEKLTPVSPRASLRYVLLARYNLEKLQQMAARLGIDWEQLEGVEKRGKVRELLQYLYRRNRVDELLALMREGVGETAVSPVETNA
;
A
#
# COMPACT_ATOMS: atom_id res chain seq x y z
N MET A 1 -3.95 -8.84 48.40
CA MET A 1 -2.89 -9.41 47.52
C MET A 1 -3.49 -10.10 46.28
N THR A 2 -4.49 -10.98 46.44
CA THR A 2 -5.19 -11.67 45.34
C THR A 2 -5.88 -10.73 44.33
N ALA A 3 -6.55 -9.68 44.79
CA ALA A 3 -7.24 -8.73 43.89
C ALA A 3 -6.30 -7.99 42.92
N LEU A 4 -5.11 -7.59 43.39
CA LEU A 4 -4.11 -6.92 42.55
C LEU A 4 -3.52 -7.88 41.50
N LEU A 5 -3.28 -9.14 41.87
CA LEU A 5 -2.83 -10.17 40.93
C LEU A 5 -3.87 -10.44 39.83
N LEU A 6 -5.15 -10.56 40.20
CA LEU A 6 -6.25 -10.72 39.25
C LEU A 6 -6.33 -9.54 38.28
N PHE A 7 -6.19 -8.31 38.78
CA PHE A 7 -6.19 -7.12 37.93
C PHE A 7 -5.03 -7.12 36.92
N LYS A 8 -3.80 -7.41 37.36
CA LYS A 8 -2.62 -7.51 36.48
C LYS A 8 -2.81 -8.55 35.39
N LEU A 9 -3.32 -9.72 35.74
CA LEU A 9 -3.57 -10.81 34.80
C LEU A 9 -4.63 -10.40 33.77
N LEU A 10 -5.70 -9.71 34.20
CA LEU A 10 -6.74 -9.19 33.31
C LEU A 10 -6.18 -8.20 32.29
N VAL A 11 -5.26 -7.32 32.68
CA VAL A 11 -4.59 -6.38 31.76
C VAL A 11 -3.78 -7.14 30.70
N VAL A 12 -3.02 -8.17 31.08
CA VAL A 12 -2.28 -9.01 30.10
C VAL A 12 -3.22 -9.70 29.13
N VAL A 13 -4.29 -10.31 29.64
CA VAL A 13 -5.28 -11.01 28.82
C VAL A 13 -5.94 -10.05 27.83
N LEU A 14 -6.25 -8.82 28.25
CA LEU A 14 -6.81 -7.79 27.37
C LEU A 14 -5.85 -7.45 26.21
N PHE A 15 -4.57 -7.23 26.49
CA PHE A 15 -3.57 -6.97 25.46
C PHE A 15 -3.37 -8.18 24.53
N LEU A 16 -3.39 -9.39 25.07
CA LEU A 16 -3.27 -10.62 24.30
C LEU A 16 -4.46 -10.79 23.34
N VAL A 17 -5.69 -10.56 23.81
CA VAL A 17 -6.90 -10.62 22.98
C VAL A 17 -6.87 -9.55 21.90
N MET A 18 -6.44 -8.32 22.22
CA MET A 18 -6.29 -7.25 21.23
C MET A 18 -5.25 -7.61 20.15
N PHE A 19 -4.12 -8.18 20.55
CA PHE A 19 -3.09 -8.65 19.62
C PHE A 19 -3.59 -9.79 18.72
N LEU A 20 -4.28 -10.80 19.28
CA LEU A 20 -4.85 -11.90 18.50
C LEU A 20 -5.93 -11.42 17.51
N ARG A 21 -6.70 -10.39 17.87
CA ARG A 21 -7.73 -9.83 16.99
C ARG A 21 -7.14 -8.98 15.86
N ARG A 22 -6.00 -8.32 16.08
CA ARG A 22 -5.33 -7.46 15.11
C ARG A 22 -3.80 -7.59 15.23
N PRO A 23 -3.21 -8.65 14.65
CA PRO A 23 -1.77 -8.86 14.71
C PRO A 23 -1.06 -7.76 13.93
N SER A 24 -0.43 -6.84 14.65
CA SER A 24 0.38 -5.76 14.09
C SER A 24 1.62 -5.57 14.96
N LEU A 25 2.67 -5.01 14.37
CA LEU A 25 3.93 -4.75 15.08
C LEU A 25 3.71 -3.87 16.32
N SER A 26 2.87 -2.83 16.21
CA SER A 26 2.52 -1.95 17.33
C SER A 26 1.91 -2.74 18.49
N TRP A 27 0.90 -3.59 18.24
CA TRP A 27 0.29 -4.41 19.29
C TRP A 27 1.27 -5.43 19.89
N GLY A 28 2.18 -5.98 19.10
CA GLY A 28 3.24 -6.87 19.59
C GLY A 28 4.19 -6.17 20.57
N VAL A 29 4.65 -4.96 20.22
CA VAL A 29 5.49 -4.13 21.11
C VAL A 29 4.73 -3.74 22.39
N GLY A 30 3.44 -3.41 22.28
CA GLY A 30 2.59 -3.10 23.43
C GLY A 30 2.46 -4.29 24.39
N LEU A 31 2.16 -5.48 23.87
CA LEU A 31 2.05 -6.72 24.66
C LEU A 31 3.38 -7.06 25.35
N LEU A 32 4.50 -6.96 24.65
CA LEU A 32 5.83 -7.18 25.22
C LEU A 32 6.10 -6.19 26.36
N THR A 33 5.84 -4.90 26.14
CA THR A 33 6.07 -3.85 27.13
C THR A 33 5.26 -4.08 28.41
N VAL A 34 3.96 -4.38 28.27
CA VAL A 34 3.05 -4.62 29.41
C VAL A 34 3.44 -5.88 30.17
N THR A 35 3.75 -6.98 29.46
CA THR A 35 4.15 -8.24 30.10
C THR A 35 5.47 -8.10 30.84
N THR A 36 6.47 -7.42 30.26
CA THR A 36 7.75 -7.13 30.94
C THR A 36 7.56 -6.25 32.16
N ALA A 37 6.75 -5.18 32.07
CA ALA A 37 6.48 -4.30 33.21
C ALA A 37 5.81 -5.04 34.38
N LEU A 38 4.83 -5.90 34.09
CA LEU A 38 4.13 -6.68 35.11
C LEU A 38 5.00 -7.76 35.74
N LEU A 39 5.87 -8.40 34.95
CA LEU A 39 6.81 -9.38 35.44
C LEU A 39 7.83 -8.71 36.36
N LEU A 40 8.36 -7.55 35.96
CA LEU A 40 9.30 -6.76 36.77
C LEU A 40 8.66 -6.30 38.09
N ASP A 41 7.42 -5.80 38.06
CA ASP A 41 6.69 -5.40 39.26
C ASP A 41 6.40 -6.58 40.20
N THR A 42 6.14 -7.77 39.64
CA THR A 42 5.92 -8.98 40.42
C THR A 42 7.22 -9.46 41.09
N ILE A 43 8.34 -9.43 40.39
CA ILE A 43 9.66 -9.73 40.95
C ILE A 43 10.01 -8.73 42.07
N LEU A 44 9.88 -7.42 41.83
CA LEU A 44 10.18 -6.38 42.81
C LEU A 44 9.28 -6.44 44.05
N GLY A 45 8.05 -6.93 43.90
CA GLY A 45 7.14 -7.14 45.04
C GLY A 45 7.39 -8.43 45.81
N THR A 46 8.04 -9.43 45.19
CA THR A 46 8.34 -10.73 45.81
C THR A 46 9.69 -10.71 46.53
N PHE A 47 10.67 -10.04 45.95
CA PHE A 47 12.00 -9.86 46.53
C PHE A 47 12.10 -8.53 47.28
N ASN A 48 13.10 -8.40 48.16
CA ASN A 48 13.38 -7.11 48.78
C ASN A 48 13.82 -6.12 47.69
N ARG A 49 12.93 -5.17 47.38
CA ARG A 49 13.09 -4.18 46.31
C ARG A 49 14.46 -3.49 46.34
N GLU A 50 14.93 -3.12 47.53
CA GLU A 50 16.19 -2.39 47.68
C GLU A 50 17.39 -3.28 47.34
N ALA A 51 17.40 -4.53 47.82
CA ALA A 51 18.45 -5.49 47.52
C ALA A 51 18.49 -5.85 46.02
N PHE A 52 17.32 -6.06 45.42
CA PHE A 52 17.23 -6.41 44.00
C PHE A 52 17.60 -5.23 43.09
N LEU A 53 17.23 -4.00 43.44
CA LEU A 53 17.67 -2.80 42.72
C LEU A 53 19.17 -2.57 42.85
N ALA A 54 19.74 -2.84 44.03
CA ALA A 54 21.19 -2.76 44.23
C ALA A 54 21.95 -3.80 43.38
N GLU A 55 21.40 -5.01 43.24
CA GLU A 55 21.99 -6.09 42.44
C GLU A 55 21.87 -5.82 40.92
N LEU A 56 20.73 -5.30 40.46
CA LEU A 56 20.54 -4.92 39.05
C LEU A 56 21.36 -3.69 38.64
N GLY A 57 21.56 -2.75 39.57
CA GLY A 57 22.32 -1.51 39.33
C GLY A 57 21.87 -0.76 38.07
N PHE A 58 22.82 -0.50 37.18
CA PHE A 58 22.58 0.21 35.92
C PHE A 58 21.56 -0.49 34.99
N PHE A 59 21.50 -1.82 35.01
CA PHE A 59 20.66 -2.59 34.09
C PHE A 59 19.17 -2.33 34.32
N PHE A 60 18.78 -1.98 35.55
CA PHE A 60 17.41 -1.57 35.86
C PHE A 60 16.98 -0.35 35.03
N TYR A 61 17.85 0.65 34.88
CA TYR A 61 17.55 1.85 34.10
C TYR A 61 17.43 1.55 32.60
N PHE A 62 18.21 0.60 32.09
CA PHE A 62 18.09 0.15 30.71
C PHE A 62 16.73 -0.53 30.47
N ILE A 63 16.31 -1.44 31.36
CA ILE A 63 14.99 -2.09 31.28
C ILE A 63 13.87 -1.04 31.39
N ALA A 64 13.97 -0.13 32.37
CA ALA A 64 12.97 0.93 32.55
C ALA A 64 12.88 1.85 31.33
N GLY A 65 14.02 2.19 30.72
CA GLY A 65 14.09 2.95 29.47
C GLY A 65 13.47 2.20 28.29
N ALA A 66 13.74 0.89 28.16
CA ALA A 66 13.13 0.05 27.12
C ALA A 66 11.61 -0.05 27.27
N ILE A 67 11.12 -0.22 28.50
CA ILE A 67 9.68 -0.24 28.81
C ILE A 67 9.05 1.13 28.49
N GLY A 68 9.69 2.23 28.90
CA GLY A 68 9.23 3.58 28.62
C GLY A 68 9.18 3.90 27.13
N GLY A 69 10.26 3.60 26.41
CA GLY A 69 10.35 3.79 24.96
C GLY A 69 9.35 2.92 24.18
N GLY A 70 9.22 1.64 24.55
CA GLY A 70 8.22 0.73 23.99
C GLY A 70 6.79 1.21 24.23
N GLY A 71 6.52 1.77 25.42
CA GLY A 71 5.23 2.36 25.77
C GLY A 71 4.89 3.58 24.92
N VAL A 72 5.83 4.50 24.72
CA VAL A 72 5.64 5.69 23.86
C VAL A 72 5.44 5.28 22.39
N PHE A 73 6.26 4.35 21.89
CA PHE A 73 6.13 3.84 20.52
C PHE A 73 4.77 3.16 20.29
N TRP A 74 4.35 2.30 21.22
CA TRP A 74 3.02 1.67 21.17
C TRP A 74 1.90 2.70 21.20
N PHE A 75 1.96 3.67 22.12
CA PHE A 75 0.94 4.70 22.26
C PHE A 75 0.81 5.54 20.99
N LEU A 76 1.94 5.98 20.40
CA LEU A 76 1.96 6.67 19.12
C LEU A 76 1.38 5.81 18.01
N GLY A 77 1.77 4.54 17.91
CA GLY A 77 1.24 3.62 16.88
C GLY A 77 -0.28 3.41 16.97
N VAL A 78 -0.84 3.41 18.18
CA VAL A 78 -2.29 3.30 18.40
C VAL A 78 -3.01 4.63 18.16
N LEU A 79 -2.41 5.77 18.52
CA LEU A 79 -3.03 7.08 18.42
C LEU A 79 -2.94 7.68 17.00
N TRP A 80 -1.89 7.33 16.25
CA TRP A 80 -1.60 7.89 14.92
C TRP A 80 -2.78 7.82 13.93
N PRO A 81 -3.54 6.71 13.83
CA PRO A 81 -4.71 6.64 12.94
C PRO A 81 -5.85 7.57 13.35
N HIS A 82 -5.89 8.02 14.60
CA HIS A 82 -6.93 8.87 15.15
C HIS A 82 -6.55 10.35 15.22
N LEU A 83 -5.26 10.67 15.02
CA LEU A 83 -4.84 12.06 14.98
C LEU A 83 -5.40 12.71 13.71
N PRO A 84 -6.11 13.85 13.83
CA PRO A 84 -6.68 14.54 12.69
C PRO A 84 -5.54 15.01 11.78
N GLN A 85 -5.44 14.40 10.58
CA GLN A 85 -4.48 14.76 9.53
C GLN A 85 -4.66 16.20 8.99
N SER A 86 -5.58 16.97 9.56
CA SER A 86 -6.03 18.26 9.05
C SER A 86 -5.07 19.43 9.29
N ALA A 87 -4.03 19.29 10.11
CA ALA A 87 -3.08 20.39 10.35
C ALA A 87 -2.04 20.55 9.22
N SER A 88 -1.70 19.50 8.48
CA SER A 88 -0.71 19.58 7.39
C SER A 88 -1.31 19.85 6.01
N ALA A 89 -2.64 19.74 5.86
CA ALA A 89 -3.33 20.02 4.59
C ALA A 89 -3.88 21.46 4.47
N GLN A 90 -4.13 22.16 5.59
CA GLN A 90 -4.76 23.48 5.56
C GLN A 90 -3.83 24.65 5.20
N MET A 91 -2.51 24.46 5.15
CA MET A 91 -1.59 25.50 4.67
C MET A 91 -1.38 25.53 3.16
N ALA A 92 -1.91 24.55 2.40
CA ALA A 92 -1.71 24.47 0.94
C ALA A 92 -2.94 24.89 0.11
N ALA A 93 -4.10 25.13 0.72
CA ALA A 93 -5.31 25.51 0.00
C ALA A 93 -5.53 27.03 0.03
N ALA A 94 -4.78 27.76 -0.80
CA ALA A 94 -5.23 29.09 -1.23
C ALA A 94 -6.50 28.92 -2.10
N PRO A 95 -7.54 29.74 -1.91
CA PRO A 95 -8.76 29.63 -2.69
C PRO A 95 -8.52 30.11 -4.12
N VAL A 96 -8.43 29.16 -5.06
CA VAL A 96 -8.54 29.48 -6.49
C VAL A 96 -10.03 29.56 -6.83
N THR A 97 -10.46 30.77 -7.18
CA THR A 97 -11.82 31.11 -7.62
C THR A 97 -12.16 30.31 -8.88
N ALA A 98 -12.95 29.24 -8.75
CA ALA A 98 -13.42 28.45 -9.88
C ALA A 98 -14.63 29.14 -10.54
N VAL A 99 -14.42 29.57 -11.78
CA VAL A 99 -15.48 29.97 -12.73
C VAL A 99 -16.22 28.71 -13.18
N GLY A 100 -17.55 28.80 -13.19
CA GLY A 100 -18.46 27.66 -13.29
C GLY A 100 -18.57 26.99 -14.66
N THR A 101 -19.01 25.73 -14.60
CA THR A 101 -19.56 24.95 -15.71
C THR A 101 -20.67 24.04 -15.15
N PRO A 102 -21.72 23.72 -15.93
CA PRO A 102 -23.01 23.30 -15.42
C PRO A 102 -23.11 21.80 -15.15
N ALA A 103 -24.08 21.47 -14.29
CA ALA A 103 -24.41 20.16 -13.76
C ALA A 103 -24.82 19.14 -14.84
N VAL A 104 -24.23 17.94 -14.76
CA VAL A 104 -24.70 16.71 -15.42
C VAL A 104 -25.33 15.81 -14.35
N GLY A 105 -26.51 15.29 -14.65
CA GLY A 105 -27.44 14.66 -13.72
C GLY A 105 -26.91 13.41 -13.02
N VAL A 106 -27.20 13.34 -11.72
CA VAL A 106 -26.99 12.17 -10.86
C VAL A 106 -28.16 11.22 -11.05
N GLN A 107 -27.87 9.99 -11.48
CA GLN A 107 -28.82 8.90 -11.58
C GLN A 107 -28.90 8.17 -10.23
N GLU A 108 -30.08 8.22 -9.63
CA GLU A 108 -30.41 7.70 -8.31
C GLU A 108 -30.36 6.16 -8.29
N ARG A 109 -29.43 5.57 -7.53
CA ARG A 109 -29.38 4.11 -7.31
C ARG A 109 -30.35 3.74 -6.18
N THR A 110 -31.30 2.87 -6.50
CA THR A 110 -32.22 2.23 -5.57
C THR A 110 -31.46 1.38 -4.53
N PRO A 111 -31.78 1.46 -3.22
CA PRO A 111 -31.16 0.60 -2.21
C PRO A 111 -31.72 -0.82 -2.25
N MET A 112 -30.82 -1.81 -2.34
CA MET A 112 -31.16 -3.24 -2.25
C MET A 112 -31.30 -3.66 -0.78
N ALA A 113 -32.32 -4.46 -0.47
CA ALA A 113 -32.66 -4.92 0.87
C ALA A 113 -31.65 -5.95 1.42
N PRO A 114 -31.41 -5.98 2.74
CA PRO A 114 -30.50 -6.93 3.37
C PRO A 114 -31.11 -8.34 3.44
N SER A 115 -30.42 -9.32 2.85
CA SER A 115 -30.77 -10.74 2.93
C SER A 115 -30.33 -11.31 4.29
N ALA A 116 -31.30 -11.83 5.05
CA ALA A 116 -31.11 -12.42 6.37
C ALA A 116 -31.12 -13.95 6.25
N ASN A 117 -29.97 -14.57 6.04
CA ASN A 117 -29.74 -15.98 6.41
C ASN A 117 -28.24 -16.25 6.56
N GLY A 118 -27.80 -16.31 7.82
CA GLY A 118 -26.42 -16.55 8.20
C GLY A 118 -26.09 -18.03 8.28
N GLN A 119 -25.70 -18.63 7.15
CA GLN A 119 -24.86 -19.82 7.16
C GLN A 119 -23.44 -19.44 6.71
N PRO A 120 -22.38 -19.94 7.37
CA PRO A 120 -21.02 -19.78 6.89
C PRO A 120 -20.85 -20.65 5.64
N GLU A 121 -21.16 -20.07 4.47
CA GLU A 121 -20.81 -20.67 3.19
C GLU A 121 -19.29 -20.76 3.10
N THR A 122 -18.80 -21.99 3.01
CA THR A 122 -17.48 -22.28 2.46
C THR A 122 -17.45 -21.63 1.08
N ILE A 123 -16.75 -20.50 0.95
CA ILE A 123 -16.68 -19.69 -0.28
C ILE A 123 -16.08 -20.57 -1.37
N ARG A 124 -16.96 -21.25 -2.10
CA ARG A 124 -16.60 -21.92 -3.34
C ARG A 124 -16.37 -20.78 -4.33
N PRO A 125 -15.21 -20.68 -4.98
CA PRO A 125 -14.97 -19.62 -5.94
C PRO A 125 -16.11 -19.65 -6.95
N GLU A 126 -16.88 -18.57 -6.97
CA GLU A 126 -18.01 -18.40 -7.88
C GLU A 126 -17.47 -18.63 -9.30
N PRO A 127 -18.10 -19.48 -10.13
CA PRO A 127 -17.60 -19.75 -11.47
C PRO A 127 -17.38 -18.44 -12.21
N LEU A 128 -16.27 -18.34 -12.96
CA LEU A 128 -15.94 -17.14 -13.72
C LEU A 128 -17.16 -16.67 -14.50
N PRO A 129 -17.43 -15.35 -14.54
CA PRO A 129 -18.56 -14.82 -15.29
C PRO A 129 -18.42 -15.28 -16.74
N VAL A 130 -19.41 -16.03 -17.22
CA VAL A 130 -19.52 -16.37 -18.64
C VAL A 130 -19.94 -15.10 -19.34
N VAL A 131 -19.01 -14.48 -20.07
CA VAL A 131 -19.30 -13.30 -20.88
C VAL A 131 -20.09 -13.78 -22.09
N ASP A 132 -21.33 -13.34 -22.22
CA ASP A 132 -22.12 -13.61 -23.42
C ASP A 132 -21.44 -12.90 -24.60
N ALA A 133 -20.90 -13.69 -25.54
CA ALA A 133 -20.16 -13.20 -26.71
C ALA A 133 -20.98 -12.25 -27.62
N ALA A 134 -22.29 -12.16 -27.39
CA ALA A 134 -23.18 -11.23 -28.08
C ALA A 134 -23.08 -9.78 -27.54
N GLU A 135 -22.67 -9.59 -26.28
CA GLU A 135 -22.60 -8.26 -25.66
C GLU A 135 -21.21 -7.61 -25.85
N ASP A 136 -20.15 -8.41 -25.93
CA ASP A 136 -18.78 -7.92 -26.15
C ASP A 136 -17.98 -8.90 -27.04
N PRO A 137 -17.98 -8.71 -28.37
CA PRO A 137 -17.28 -9.59 -29.29
C PRO A 137 -15.74 -9.49 -29.17
N GLU A 138 -15.21 -8.40 -28.62
CA GLU A 138 -13.77 -8.29 -28.34
C GLU A 138 -13.40 -9.09 -27.08
N ALA A 139 -14.24 -9.11 -26.05
CA ALA A 139 -14.03 -9.98 -24.89
C ALA A 139 -14.06 -11.47 -25.27
N ALA A 140 -14.88 -11.87 -26.25
CA ALA A 140 -14.93 -13.24 -26.77
C ALA A 140 -13.65 -13.65 -27.54
N ALA A 141 -12.84 -12.69 -27.98
CA ALA A 141 -11.58 -12.98 -28.67
C ALA A 141 -10.47 -13.46 -27.73
N TYR A 142 -10.61 -13.22 -26.41
CA TYR A 142 -9.60 -13.58 -25.42
C TYR A 142 -10.09 -14.73 -24.53
N ASP A 143 -9.33 -15.82 -24.49
CA ASP A 143 -9.60 -16.96 -23.63
C ASP A 143 -9.22 -16.64 -22.17
N VAL A 144 -10.20 -16.15 -21.39
CA VAL A 144 -10.03 -15.75 -19.98
C VAL A 144 -9.41 -16.88 -19.13
N PRO A 145 -9.84 -18.15 -19.23
CA PRO A 145 -9.14 -19.29 -18.63
C PRO A 145 -7.65 -19.37 -18.97
N ALA A 146 -7.27 -19.14 -20.24
CA ALA A 146 -5.86 -19.16 -20.65
C ALA A 146 -5.07 -18.01 -20.02
N LEU A 147 -5.63 -16.78 -20.00
CA LEU A 147 -4.99 -15.64 -19.33
C LEU A 147 -4.78 -15.89 -17.84
N LEU A 148 -5.76 -16.49 -17.16
CA LEU A 148 -5.64 -16.85 -15.75
C LEU A 148 -4.54 -17.89 -15.54
N ALA A 149 -4.46 -18.90 -16.39
CA ALA A 149 -3.41 -19.93 -16.33
C ALA A 149 -2.01 -19.30 -16.51
N ASP A 150 -1.86 -18.37 -17.45
CA ASP A 150 -0.60 -17.65 -17.69
C ASP A 150 -0.17 -16.84 -16.45
N ILE A 151 -1.10 -16.10 -15.83
CA ILE A 151 -0.81 -15.37 -14.59
C ILE A 151 -0.40 -16.35 -13.49
N GLN A 152 -1.17 -17.40 -13.26
CA GLN A 152 -0.90 -18.35 -12.18
C GLN A 152 0.43 -19.10 -12.35
N GLN A 153 0.86 -19.33 -13.58
CA GLN A 153 2.11 -20.03 -13.87
C GLN A 153 3.33 -19.10 -13.82
N ARG A 154 3.20 -17.85 -14.28
CA ARG A 154 4.36 -16.99 -14.56
C ARG A 154 4.49 -15.80 -13.62
N PHE A 155 3.41 -15.36 -12.96
CA PHE A 155 3.43 -14.15 -12.16
C PHE A 155 3.78 -14.46 -10.70
N GLY A 156 4.68 -13.67 -10.14
CA GLY A 156 4.82 -13.50 -8.70
C GLY A 156 3.81 -12.50 -8.14
N ARG A 157 3.80 -12.34 -6.81
CA ARG A 157 2.90 -11.40 -6.13
C ARG A 157 3.07 -9.96 -6.62
N GLU A 158 4.31 -9.53 -6.81
CA GLU A 158 4.62 -8.18 -7.30
C GLU A 158 4.12 -7.94 -8.73
N ASP A 159 4.10 -8.96 -9.58
CA ASP A 159 3.58 -8.86 -10.95
C ASP A 159 2.06 -8.69 -10.95
N VAL A 160 1.36 -9.38 -10.04
CA VAL A 160 -0.09 -9.22 -9.87
C VAL A 160 -0.42 -7.83 -9.31
N LEU A 161 0.39 -7.29 -8.40
CA LEU A 161 0.21 -5.91 -7.92
C LEU A 161 0.49 -4.87 -9.01
N ASP A 162 1.49 -5.10 -9.86
CA ASP A 162 1.73 -4.29 -11.06
C ASP A 162 0.54 -4.35 -12.03
N LEU A 163 -0.04 -5.54 -12.21
CA LEU A 163 -1.21 -5.75 -13.06
C LEU A 163 -2.42 -4.98 -12.53
N MET A 164 -2.68 -5.05 -11.23
CA MET A 164 -3.74 -4.27 -10.57
C MET A 164 -3.53 -2.77 -10.76
N PHE A 165 -2.28 -2.31 -10.60
CA PHE A 165 -1.93 -0.91 -10.77
C PHE A 165 -2.15 -0.44 -12.22
N ASP A 166 -1.72 -1.23 -13.20
CA ASP A 166 -1.84 -0.92 -14.63
C ASP A 166 -3.30 -0.91 -15.12
N LEU A 167 -4.14 -1.78 -14.55
CA LEU A 167 -5.59 -1.86 -14.84
C LEU A 167 -6.44 -0.91 -13.99
N GLU A 168 -5.80 -0.12 -13.13
CA GLU A 168 -6.45 0.80 -12.19
C GLU A 168 -7.45 0.12 -11.24
N ILE A 169 -7.22 -1.15 -10.92
CA ILE A 169 -8.07 -1.93 -10.04
C ILE A 169 -7.82 -1.49 -8.60
N PRO A 170 -8.86 -1.02 -7.87
CA PRO A 170 -8.69 -0.61 -6.48
C PRO A 170 -8.40 -1.82 -5.60
N GLU A 171 -7.39 -1.72 -4.74
CA GLU A 171 -7.00 -2.80 -3.83
C GLU A 171 -8.17 -3.28 -2.96
N THR A 172 -9.03 -2.38 -2.52
CA THR A 172 -10.20 -2.69 -1.69
C THR A 172 -11.23 -3.58 -2.38
N ALA A 173 -11.21 -3.68 -3.72
CA ALA A 173 -12.13 -4.53 -4.46
C ALA A 173 -11.67 -5.98 -4.59
N VAL A 174 -10.38 -6.25 -4.36
CA VAL A 174 -9.76 -7.54 -4.73
C VAL A 174 -8.93 -8.12 -3.58
N VAL A 175 -8.19 -7.28 -2.84
CA VAL A 175 -7.26 -7.69 -1.80
C VAL A 175 -8.00 -7.98 -0.50
N SER A 176 -7.93 -9.23 -0.04
CA SER A 176 -8.39 -9.66 1.28
C SER A 176 -7.23 -9.92 2.24
N LEU A 177 -7.47 -9.75 3.55
CA LEU A 177 -6.49 -10.09 4.59
C LEU A 177 -6.13 -11.59 4.48
N ASN A 178 -4.83 -11.90 4.36
CA ASN A 178 -4.29 -13.26 4.24
C ASN A 178 -4.65 -14.02 2.95
N GLN A 179 -4.94 -13.30 1.85
CA GLN A 179 -5.22 -13.91 0.56
C GLN A 179 -3.96 -14.53 -0.06
N ASN A 180 -4.11 -15.75 -0.60
CA ASN A 180 -3.03 -16.39 -1.36
C ASN A 180 -2.92 -15.79 -2.78
N LEU A 181 -1.79 -16.02 -3.45
CA LEU A 181 -1.52 -15.48 -4.79
C LEU A 181 -2.53 -15.94 -5.84
N HIS A 182 -2.94 -17.22 -5.82
CA HIS A 182 -3.87 -17.78 -6.81
C HIS A 182 -5.26 -17.14 -6.71
N THR A 183 -5.75 -16.92 -5.49
CA THR A 183 -7.02 -16.24 -5.23
C THR A 183 -6.91 -14.77 -5.62
N LEU A 184 -5.79 -14.10 -5.32
CA LEU A 184 -5.59 -12.72 -5.76
C LEU A 184 -5.64 -12.62 -7.30
N ALA A 185 -4.89 -13.47 -8.01
CA ALA A 185 -4.89 -13.53 -9.47
C ALA A 185 -6.30 -13.79 -10.03
N TYR A 186 -7.04 -14.73 -9.44
CA TYR A 186 -8.43 -15.02 -9.80
C TYR A 186 -9.32 -13.79 -9.67
N GLU A 187 -9.28 -13.11 -8.52
CA GLU A 187 -10.12 -11.94 -8.26
C GLU A 187 -9.76 -10.76 -9.18
N VAL A 188 -8.48 -10.57 -9.53
CA VAL A 188 -8.04 -9.55 -10.49
C VAL A 188 -8.64 -9.83 -11.87
N VAL A 189 -8.52 -11.07 -12.36
CA VAL A 189 -9.08 -11.47 -13.67
C VAL A 189 -10.60 -11.33 -13.65
N ALA A 190 -11.27 -11.87 -12.62
CA ALA A 190 -12.72 -11.77 -12.50
C ALA A 190 -13.20 -10.32 -12.43
N TYR A 191 -12.48 -9.44 -11.71
CA TYR A 191 -12.78 -8.01 -11.67
C TYR A 191 -12.62 -7.35 -13.04
N ALA A 192 -11.51 -7.59 -13.74
CA ALA A 192 -11.27 -7.02 -15.07
C ALA A 192 -12.33 -7.47 -16.08
N THR A 193 -12.68 -8.77 -16.09
CA THR A 193 -13.72 -9.32 -16.96
C THR A 193 -15.09 -8.70 -16.70
N ARG A 194 -15.50 -8.56 -15.42
CA ARG A 194 -16.79 -7.93 -15.07
C ARG A 194 -16.87 -6.46 -15.48
N ASN A 195 -15.74 -5.77 -15.63
CA ASN A 195 -15.69 -4.37 -16.04
C ASN A 195 -15.43 -4.19 -17.55
N GLY A 196 -15.45 -5.26 -18.35
CA GLY A 196 -15.18 -5.20 -19.80
C GLY A 196 -13.74 -4.82 -20.13
N GLN A 197 -12.78 -5.08 -19.22
CA GLN A 197 -11.37 -4.72 -19.39
C GLN A 197 -10.51 -5.90 -19.89
N THR A 198 -11.10 -6.94 -20.47
CA THR A 198 -10.38 -8.17 -20.86
C THR A 198 -9.26 -7.91 -21.87
N ALA A 199 -9.48 -7.03 -22.85
CA ALA A 199 -8.43 -6.64 -23.81
C ALA A 199 -7.27 -5.89 -23.13
N GLN A 200 -7.58 -5.02 -22.16
CA GLN A 200 -6.58 -4.29 -21.38
C GLN A 200 -5.79 -5.22 -20.46
N LEU A 201 -6.47 -6.20 -19.86
CA LEU A 201 -5.88 -7.27 -19.07
C LEU A 201 -4.86 -8.07 -19.91
N ALA A 202 -5.25 -8.55 -21.09
CA ALA A 202 -4.35 -9.28 -21.99
C ALA A 202 -3.10 -8.46 -22.35
N LEU A 203 -3.30 -7.18 -22.70
CA LEU A 203 -2.21 -6.27 -23.03
C LEU A 203 -1.30 -5.96 -21.82
N ALA A 204 -1.87 -5.80 -20.63
CA ALA A 204 -1.10 -5.57 -19.41
C ALA A 204 -0.28 -6.81 -19.02
N ILE A 205 -0.85 -8.01 -19.18
CA ILE A 205 -0.13 -9.27 -18.97
C ILE A 205 1.08 -9.35 -19.90
N GLU A 206 0.88 -9.11 -21.20
CA GLU A 206 1.97 -9.11 -22.18
C GLU A 206 3.05 -8.08 -21.82
N ARG A 207 2.68 -6.85 -21.46
CA ARG A 207 3.65 -5.82 -21.08
C ARG A 207 4.43 -6.14 -19.82
N ILE A 208 3.86 -6.87 -18.87
CA ILE A 208 4.55 -7.29 -17.65
C ILE A 208 5.54 -8.42 -17.97
N LEU A 209 5.13 -9.39 -18.79
CA LEU A 209 5.97 -10.51 -19.19
C LEU A 209 7.09 -10.12 -20.16
N THR A 210 6.80 -9.23 -21.09
CA THR A 210 7.72 -8.72 -22.10
C THR A 210 7.73 -7.19 -22.04
N PRO A 211 8.49 -6.61 -21.10
CA PRO A 211 8.55 -5.16 -20.93
C PRO A 211 9.08 -4.50 -22.21
N PRO A 212 8.45 -3.40 -22.66
CA PRO A 212 8.86 -2.71 -23.88
C PRO A 212 10.28 -2.16 -23.73
N PRO A 213 11.12 -2.25 -24.77
CA PRO A 213 12.48 -1.72 -24.72
C PRO A 213 12.45 -0.18 -24.58
N PRO A 214 13.46 0.43 -23.95
CA PRO A 214 13.46 1.86 -23.62
C PRO A 214 13.25 2.80 -24.81
N GLU A 215 13.65 2.38 -26.02
CA GLU A 215 13.54 3.14 -27.26
C GLU A 215 12.09 3.24 -27.77
N MET A 216 11.24 2.27 -27.42
CA MET A 216 9.83 2.23 -27.79
C MET A 216 8.93 2.98 -26.79
N LEU A 217 9.49 3.42 -25.65
CA LEU A 217 8.71 4.14 -24.66
C LEU A 217 8.31 5.53 -25.17
N PRO A 218 7.12 6.01 -24.77
CA PRO A 218 6.68 7.35 -25.10
C PRO A 218 7.70 8.39 -24.61
N ARG A 219 7.96 9.40 -25.44
CA ARG A 219 8.84 10.50 -25.05
C ARG A 219 8.22 11.28 -23.90
N LEU A 220 9.05 11.85 -23.03
CA LEU A 220 8.62 12.54 -21.79
C LEU A 220 7.72 13.75 -22.07
N GLU A 221 7.85 14.37 -23.25
CA GLU A 221 7.04 15.51 -23.67
C GLU A 221 5.61 15.09 -24.05
N LYS A 222 5.40 13.82 -24.40
CA LYS A 222 4.08 13.27 -24.75
C LYS A 222 3.33 12.69 -23.54
N LEU A 223 4.02 12.55 -22.41
CA LEU A 223 3.38 12.07 -21.18
C LEU A 223 2.56 13.19 -20.57
N THR A 224 1.30 12.86 -20.29
CA THR A 224 0.33 13.74 -19.65
C THR A 224 -0.18 13.07 -18.37
N PRO A 225 -0.84 13.82 -17.48
CA PRO A 225 -1.43 13.24 -16.26
C PRO A 225 -2.50 12.18 -16.54
N VAL A 226 -3.10 12.23 -17.74
CA VAL A 226 -4.13 11.30 -18.23
C VAL A 226 -3.51 10.11 -18.96
N SER A 227 -2.18 10.07 -19.10
CA SER A 227 -1.51 8.93 -19.74
C SER A 227 -1.68 7.66 -18.90
N PRO A 228 -1.75 6.47 -19.53
CA PRO A 228 -1.90 5.21 -18.81
C PRO A 228 -0.81 5.04 -17.74
N ARG A 229 -1.21 4.60 -16.54
CA ARG A 229 -0.30 4.44 -15.40
C ARG A 229 0.88 3.53 -15.72
N ALA A 230 0.62 2.49 -16.50
CA ALA A 230 1.62 1.57 -17.05
C ALA A 230 2.76 2.33 -17.76
N SER A 231 2.43 3.26 -18.67
CA SER A 231 3.42 4.00 -19.44
C SER A 231 4.35 4.81 -18.53
N LEU A 232 3.80 5.48 -17.51
CA LEU A 232 4.60 6.23 -16.55
C LEU A 232 5.50 5.34 -15.71
N ARG A 233 4.97 4.20 -15.24
CA ARG A 233 5.73 3.19 -14.50
C ARG A 233 6.92 2.69 -15.32
N TYR A 234 6.72 2.29 -16.58
CA TYR A 234 7.79 1.82 -17.45
C TYR A 234 8.85 2.89 -17.72
N VAL A 235 8.43 4.14 -17.96
CA VAL A 235 9.38 5.25 -18.16
C VAL A 235 10.24 5.48 -16.92
N LEU A 236 9.64 5.46 -15.72
CA LEU A 236 10.39 5.59 -14.47
C LEU A 236 11.37 4.43 -14.27
N LEU A 237 10.94 3.20 -14.53
CA LEU A 237 11.77 2.01 -14.38
C LEU A 237 12.91 1.97 -15.39
N ALA A 238 12.71 2.43 -16.62
CA ALA A 238 13.73 2.40 -17.66
C ALA A 238 14.77 3.54 -17.50
N ARG A 239 14.33 4.75 -17.12
CA ARG A 239 15.19 5.95 -17.21
C ARG A 239 15.85 6.40 -15.91
N TYR A 240 15.33 5.97 -14.76
CA TYR A 240 15.81 6.46 -13.47
C TYR A 240 16.30 5.30 -12.62
N ASN A 241 17.45 5.47 -11.95
CA ASN A 241 17.93 4.52 -10.94
C ASN A 241 17.26 4.81 -9.58
N LEU A 242 17.52 3.97 -8.58
CA LEU A 242 16.89 4.09 -7.26
C LEU A 242 17.21 5.44 -6.59
N GLU A 243 18.45 5.89 -6.68
CA GLU A 243 18.92 7.15 -6.10
C GLU A 243 18.20 8.37 -6.70
N LYS A 244 18.07 8.43 -8.03
CA LYS A 244 17.33 9.51 -8.69
C LYS A 244 15.85 9.50 -8.31
N LEU A 245 15.24 8.32 -8.18
CA LEU A 245 13.85 8.19 -7.72
C LEU A 245 13.68 8.68 -6.28
N GLN A 246 14.64 8.39 -5.39
CA GLN A 246 14.66 8.89 -4.02
C GLN A 246 14.81 10.42 -3.98
N GLN A 247 15.71 10.99 -4.79
CA GLN A 247 15.85 12.44 -4.90
C GLN A 247 14.57 13.11 -5.43
N MET A 248 13.90 12.49 -6.42
CA MET A 248 12.60 12.96 -6.90
C MET A 248 11.52 12.93 -5.82
N ALA A 249 11.43 11.82 -5.07
CA ALA A 249 10.49 11.72 -3.95
C ALA A 249 10.76 12.81 -2.90
N ALA A 250 12.02 13.07 -2.56
CA ALA A 250 12.41 14.14 -1.65
C ALA A 250 12.00 15.53 -2.16
N ARG A 251 12.21 15.83 -3.46
CA ARG A 251 11.75 17.08 -4.09
C ARG A 251 10.23 17.24 -4.07
N LEU A 252 9.50 16.13 -4.14
CA LEU A 252 8.04 16.09 -4.03
C LEU A 252 7.55 16.15 -2.57
N GLY A 253 8.46 16.21 -1.58
CA GLY A 253 8.13 16.18 -0.16
C GLY A 253 7.57 14.83 0.31
N ILE A 254 7.97 13.73 -0.34
CA ILE A 254 7.56 12.36 -0.04
C ILE A 254 8.71 11.67 0.67
N ASP A 255 8.43 11.12 1.85
CA ASP A 255 9.39 10.31 2.60
C ASP A 255 9.56 8.95 1.92
N TRP A 256 10.74 8.72 1.33
CA TRP A 256 11.06 7.52 0.57
C TRP A 256 10.96 6.23 1.40
N GLU A 257 11.28 6.31 2.69
CA GLU A 257 11.25 5.17 3.60
C GLU A 257 9.81 4.75 3.95
N GLN A 258 8.84 5.65 3.78
CA GLN A 258 7.41 5.35 4.00
C GLN A 258 6.76 4.66 2.81
N LEU A 259 7.37 4.68 1.62
CA LEU A 259 6.85 3.95 0.47
C LEU A 259 7.05 2.44 0.68
N GLU A 260 6.01 1.65 0.44
CA GLU A 260 6.13 0.19 0.54
C GLU A 260 6.96 -0.40 -0.62
N GLY A 261 7.40 -1.65 -0.45
CA GLY A 261 8.21 -2.35 -1.44
C GLY A 261 9.72 -2.23 -1.20
N VAL A 262 10.42 -3.36 -1.29
CA VAL A 262 11.88 -3.44 -1.11
C VAL A 262 12.59 -3.14 -2.43
N GLU A 263 12.00 -3.58 -3.53
CA GLU A 263 12.59 -3.46 -4.86
C GLU A 263 12.21 -2.14 -5.53
N LYS A 264 13.06 -1.69 -6.47
CA LYS A 264 12.83 -0.50 -7.30
C LYS A 264 11.42 -0.49 -7.91
N ARG A 265 10.94 -1.65 -8.36
CA ARG A 265 9.62 -1.80 -8.98
C ARG A 265 8.48 -1.48 -8.02
N GLY A 266 8.51 -2.09 -6.83
CA GLY A 266 7.54 -1.82 -5.77
C GLY A 266 7.55 -0.35 -5.38
N LYS A 267 8.74 0.23 -5.14
CA LYS A 267 8.88 1.65 -4.79
C LYS A 267 8.30 2.59 -5.85
N VAL A 268 8.51 2.30 -7.14
CA VAL A 268 7.94 3.10 -8.24
C VAL A 268 6.42 3.00 -8.27
N ARG A 269 5.86 1.80 -8.10
CA ARG A 269 4.41 1.58 -8.04
C ARG A 269 3.79 2.37 -6.88
N GLU A 270 4.36 2.27 -5.68
CA GLU A 270 3.88 2.99 -4.50
C GLU A 270 4.00 4.51 -4.64
N LEU A 271 5.14 4.99 -5.19
CA LEU A 271 5.33 6.41 -5.47
C LEU A 271 4.22 6.94 -6.39
N LEU A 272 3.98 6.24 -7.50
CA LEU A 272 2.95 6.65 -8.45
C LEU A 272 1.56 6.57 -7.81
N GLN A 273 1.25 5.50 -7.09
CA GLN A 273 -0.05 5.35 -6.45
C GLN A 273 -0.32 6.45 -5.42
N TYR A 274 0.69 6.82 -4.63
CA TYR A 274 0.64 7.96 -3.72
C TYR A 274 0.32 9.26 -4.46
N LEU A 275 0.99 9.52 -5.58
CA LEU A 275 0.79 10.73 -6.38
C LEU A 275 -0.60 10.77 -7.03
N TYR A 276 -1.09 9.66 -7.57
CA TYR A 276 -2.44 9.57 -8.14
C TYR A 276 -3.53 9.81 -7.09
N ARG A 277 -3.41 9.21 -5.90
CA ARG A 277 -4.36 9.41 -4.80
C ARG A 277 -4.47 10.89 -4.38
N ARG A 278 -3.40 11.67 -4.57
CA ARG A 278 -3.35 13.10 -4.21
C ARG A 278 -3.47 14.05 -5.41
N ASN A 279 -3.68 13.53 -6.61
CA ASN A 279 -3.69 14.30 -7.86
C ASN A 279 -2.42 15.17 -8.06
N ARG A 280 -1.24 14.61 -7.75
CA ARG A 280 0.07 15.28 -7.82
C ARG A 280 1.00 14.74 -8.91
N VAL A 281 0.47 13.98 -9.87
CA VAL A 281 1.27 13.36 -10.95
C VAL A 281 1.90 14.43 -11.85
N ASP A 282 1.25 15.58 -11.99
CA ASP A 282 1.72 16.74 -12.76
C ASP A 282 3.05 17.27 -12.24
N GLU A 283 3.24 17.30 -10.92
CA GLU A 283 4.48 17.73 -10.27
C GLU A 283 5.63 16.78 -10.62
N LEU A 284 5.38 15.47 -10.59
CA LEU A 284 6.36 14.47 -11.01
C LEU A 284 6.73 14.65 -12.48
N LEU A 285 5.76 14.86 -13.36
CA LEU A 285 6.00 15.10 -14.79
C LEU A 285 6.83 16.37 -15.02
N ALA A 286 6.59 17.43 -14.25
CA ALA A 286 7.39 18.65 -14.31
C ALA A 286 8.86 18.38 -13.92
N LEU A 287 9.09 17.66 -12.82
CA LEU A 287 10.44 17.26 -12.38
C LEU A 287 11.15 16.36 -13.41
N MET A 288 10.43 15.42 -14.01
CA MET A 288 10.99 14.54 -15.04
C MET A 288 11.46 15.34 -16.26
N ARG A 289 10.72 16.37 -16.66
CA ARG A 289 11.07 17.24 -17.80
C ARG A 289 12.24 18.18 -17.47
N GLU A 290 12.31 18.68 -16.25
CA GLU A 290 13.42 19.51 -15.77
C GLU A 290 14.75 18.74 -15.83
N GLY A 291 14.77 17.49 -15.34
CA GLY A 291 15.98 16.66 -15.33
C GLY A 291 16.49 16.26 -16.72
N VAL A 292 15.63 16.25 -17.75
CA VAL A 292 16.06 16.02 -19.15
C VAL A 292 16.89 17.20 -19.65
N GLY A 293 16.51 18.42 -19.27
CA GLY A 293 17.23 19.65 -19.65
C GLY A 293 18.65 19.67 -19.10
N GLU A 294 18.85 19.16 -17.88
CA GLU A 294 20.16 19.14 -17.21
C GLU A 294 21.15 18.16 -17.86
N THR A 295 20.66 16.99 -18.32
CA THR A 295 21.51 16.03 -19.04
C THR A 295 21.94 16.48 -20.44
N ALA A 296 21.25 17.44 -21.05
CA ALA A 296 21.59 17.96 -22.38
C ALA A 296 22.67 19.05 -22.38
N VAL A 297 23.06 19.58 -21.21
CA VAL A 297 23.96 20.74 -21.07
C VAL A 297 25.29 20.37 -20.41
N SER A 298 25.78 19.14 -20.57
CA SER A 298 27.18 18.83 -20.29
C SER A 298 27.97 18.96 -21.60
N PRO A 299 28.51 20.16 -21.95
CA PRO A 299 29.36 20.31 -23.11
C PRO A 299 30.59 19.43 -22.91
N VAL A 300 30.87 18.61 -23.91
CA VAL A 300 32.14 17.95 -24.15
C VAL A 300 33.24 18.97 -23.86
N GLU A 301 33.91 18.82 -22.70
CA GLU A 301 35.15 19.53 -22.43
C GLU A 301 36.09 19.19 -23.57
N THR A 302 36.26 20.18 -24.43
CA THR A 302 37.11 20.13 -25.59
C THR A 302 38.52 20.16 -25.02
N ASN A 303 39.10 18.98 -24.83
CA ASN A 303 40.52 18.86 -24.49
C ASN A 303 41.32 19.57 -25.59
N ALA A 304 41.91 20.70 -25.19
CA ALA A 304 42.94 21.41 -25.93
C ALA A 304 44.30 20.73 -25.72
#